data_AF-A0A9W9Z355-F1
#
_entry.id   AF-A0A9W9Z355-F1
#
_cell.length_a   1.000
_cell.length_b   1.000
_cell.length_c   1.000
_cell.angle_alpha   90.00
_cell.angle_beta   90.00
_cell.angle_gamma   90.00
#
_symmetry.space_group_name_H-M   'P 1'
#
loop_
_entity.id
_entity.type
_entity.pdbx_description
1 polymer ?
#
loop_
_entity_poly.entity_id
_entity_poly.type
_entity_poly.pdbx_seq_one_letter_code
_entity_poly.pdbx_strand_id
1 'polypeptide(L)'
;MNFKFHSVFALLSRTTKSSLKGCISSRMIGNNTRNGSTCNGPQNGSNGHSSVNGNITVAIEGNIGSGKTSLLKYFKQNSLVEVIEEPVKKWQNVDGSNTLELMYSDPKRWSYLFESYVLLTMMEVHHRPQNTPVRLLERSAYSASFCFMENLHRSGTLSTVEYTVFQQWFDYLCPMRSLR
;
A
#
# COMPACT_ATOMS: atom_id res chain seq x y z
N MET A 1 12.95 10.45 -24.77
CA MET A 1 11.76 9.71 -24.27
C MET A 1 11.03 10.43 -23.11
N ASN A 2 11.00 11.77 -23.08
CA ASN A 2 10.45 12.55 -21.94
C ASN A 2 9.06 13.17 -22.17
N PHE A 3 8.45 12.96 -23.34
CA PHE A 3 7.26 13.72 -23.74
C PHE A 3 5.90 13.08 -23.39
N LYS A 4 5.86 11.83 -22.91
CA LYS A 4 4.59 11.12 -22.61
C LYS A 4 4.28 10.91 -21.12
N PHE A 5 5.25 11.07 -20.22
CA PHE A 5 4.99 11.05 -18.76
C PHE A 5 4.08 12.20 -18.31
N HIS A 6 4.01 13.30 -19.07
CA HIS A 6 3.37 14.54 -18.66
C HIS A 6 1.84 14.55 -18.76
N SER A 7 1.23 13.78 -19.67
CA SER A 7 -0.20 13.97 -20.00
C SER A 7 -1.16 13.38 -18.96
N VAL A 8 -0.90 12.16 -18.48
CA VAL A 8 -1.68 11.55 -17.38
C VAL A 8 -1.28 12.16 -16.03
N PHE A 9 0.00 12.51 -15.87
CA PHE A 9 0.49 13.19 -14.66
C PHE A 9 -0.08 14.60 -14.50
N ALA A 10 -0.23 15.38 -15.58
CA ALA A 10 -0.92 16.68 -15.53
C ALA A 10 -2.41 16.52 -15.18
N LEU A 11 -3.04 15.42 -15.59
CA LEU A 11 -4.40 15.06 -15.17
C LEU A 11 -4.47 14.74 -13.67
N LEU A 12 -3.50 13.96 -13.16
CA LEU A 12 -3.34 13.64 -11.72
C LEU A 12 -2.95 14.84 -10.85
N SER A 13 -2.26 15.83 -11.43
CA SER A 13 -1.74 17.01 -10.72
C SER A 13 -2.72 18.19 -10.69
N ARG A 14 -3.69 18.25 -11.62
CA ARG A 14 -4.67 19.35 -11.69
C ARG A 14 -5.78 19.27 -10.64
N THR A 15 -5.94 18.12 -9.98
CA THR A 15 -7.03 17.84 -9.02
C THR A 15 -6.59 17.79 -7.56
N THR A 16 -5.31 17.95 -7.23
CA THR A 16 -4.85 17.99 -5.83
C THR A 16 -5.03 19.38 -5.21
N LYS A 17 -6.28 19.81 -5.05
CA LYS A 17 -6.71 20.69 -3.96
C LYS A 17 -7.75 19.96 -3.13
N SER A 18 -7.32 18.92 -2.42
CA SER A 18 -8.06 18.42 -1.27
C SER A 18 -7.07 17.99 -0.20
N SER A 19 -7.15 18.70 0.92
CA SER A 19 -6.44 18.43 2.16
C SER A 19 -6.57 16.95 2.54
N LEU A 20 -5.50 16.18 2.31
CA LEU A 20 -5.33 14.88 2.94
C LEU A 20 -5.09 15.14 4.42
N LYS A 21 -6.14 15.03 5.24
CA LYS A 21 -5.97 14.84 6.68
C LYS A 21 -5.21 13.54 6.85
N GLY A 22 -3.96 13.62 7.30
CA GLY A 22 -3.13 12.46 7.59
C GLY A 22 -3.86 11.54 8.57
N CYS A 23 -4.26 10.36 8.09
CA CYS A 23 -4.76 9.30 8.96
C CYS A 23 -3.56 8.46 9.36
N ILE A 24 -3.04 8.71 10.57
CA ILE A 24 -2.13 7.77 11.24
C ILE A 24 -3.03 6.61 11.70
N SER A 25 -3.21 5.61 10.83
CA SER A 25 -3.93 4.38 11.20
C SER A 25 -3.01 3.50 12.04
N SER A 26 -2.88 3.84 13.33
CA SER A 26 -2.32 2.95 14.33
C SER A 26 -3.30 1.79 14.56
N ARG A 27 -2.81 0.55 14.40
CA ARG A 27 -3.45 -0.75 14.71
C ARG A 27 -4.26 -1.41 13.60
N MET A 28 -3.58 -2.25 12.82
CA MET A 28 -4.12 -3.56 12.42
C MET A 28 -3.46 -4.63 13.29
N ILE A 29 -3.95 -4.82 14.52
CA ILE A 29 -3.49 -5.89 15.42
C ILE A 29 -4.39 -7.10 15.18
N GLY A 30 -3.83 -8.18 14.62
CA GLY A 30 -4.43 -9.50 14.62
C GLY A 30 -3.76 -10.36 15.70
N ASN A 31 -4.46 -10.66 16.80
CA ASN A 31 -4.04 -11.68 17.74
C ASN A 31 -4.72 -13.01 17.37
N ASN A 32 -3.90 -14.03 17.12
CA ASN A 32 -4.29 -15.39 16.78
C ASN A 32 -4.65 -16.13 18.08
N THR A 33 -5.93 -16.32 18.36
CA THR A 33 -6.43 -17.19 19.43
C THR A 33 -6.31 -18.65 19.00
N ARG A 34 -5.31 -19.36 19.55
CA ARG A 34 -5.36 -20.83 19.69
C ARG A 34 -5.38 -21.17 21.17
N ASN A 35 -6.54 -21.62 21.64
CA ASN A 35 -6.71 -22.25 22.94
C ASN A 35 -6.14 -23.67 22.94
N GLY A 36 -5.51 -24.06 24.06
CA GLY A 36 -5.54 -25.44 24.52
C GLY A 36 -4.21 -26.04 24.95
N SER A 37 -3.77 -25.76 26.18
CA SER A 37 -3.19 -26.78 27.10
C SER A 37 -2.79 -26.15 28.44
N THR A 38 -3.42 -26.65 29.50
CA THR A 38 -3.32 -26.28 30.91
C THR A 38 -2.08 -26.89 31.57
N CYS A 39 -1.33 -26.11 32.36
CA CYS A 39 -0.74 -26.56 33.63
C CYS A 39 -0.28 -25.36 34.49
N ASN A 40 -0.68 -25.35 35.76
CA ASN A 40 -0.44 -24.30 36.76
C ASN A 40 0.90 -24.48 37.48
N GLY A 41 1.57 -23.37 37.81
CA GLY A 41 2.72 -23.27 38.70
C GLY A 41 2.99 -21.80 39.11
N PRO A 42 3.57 -21.52 40.30
CA PRO A 42 3.23 -20.37 41.13
C PRO A 42 3.84 -19.02 40.71
N GLN A 43 3.11 -17.96 41.01
CA GLN A 43 3.47 -16.56 40.73
C GLN A 43 4.65 -16.09 41.57
N ASN A 44 5.61 -15.43 40.93
CA ASN A 44 6.54 -14.55 41.62
C ASN A 44 6.63 -13.22 40.88
N GLY A 45 6.28 -12.15 41.59
CA GLY A 45 6.16 -10.80 41.07
C GLY A 45 7.50 -10.23 40.65
N SER A 46 7.58 -9.82 39.39
CA SER A 46 8.47 -8.75 38.95
C SER A 46 7.67 -7.89 37.98
N ASN A 47 7.55 -6.59 38.28
CA ASN A 47 6.94 -5.59 37.40
C ASN A 47 7.82 -5.44 36.16
N GLY A 48 7.68 -6.37 35.22
CA GLY A 48 8.20 -6.24 33.88
C GLY A 48 7.36 -5.21 33.14
N HIS A 49 7.99 -4.13 32.72
CA HIS A 49 7.44 -3.30 31.65
C HIS A 49 7.42 -4.20 30.41
N SER A 50 6.32 -4.92 30.20
CA SER A 50 6.09 -5.74 29.02
C SER A 50 6.06 -4.81 27.82
N SER A 51 7.23 -4.52 27.25
CA SER A 51 7.35 -3.85 25.96
C SER A 51 6.58 -4.74 25.00
N VAL A 52 5.43 -4.26 24.54
CA VAL A 52 4.69 -4.88 23.44
C VAL A 52 5.61 -4.76 22.23
N ASN A 53 6.49 -5.74 22.03
CA ASN A 53 7.33 -5.87 20.84
C ASN A 53 6.44 -6.38 19.70
N GLY A 54 5.49 -5.54 19.31
CA GLY A 54 4.69 -5.74 18.11
C GLY A 54 5.49 -5.25 16.91
N ASN A 55 5.49 -6.04 15.85
CA ASN A 55 5.97 -5.61 14.54
C ASN A 55 5.17 -4.38 14.08
N ILE A 56 5.87 -3.33 13.65
CA ILE A 56 5.27 -2.10 13.13
C ILE A 56 5.49 -2.06 11.61
N THR A 57 4.44 -1.77 10.86
CA THR A 57 4.50 -1.47 9.43
C THR A 57 4.07 -0.02 9.19
N VAL A 58 4.88 0.73 8.45
CA VAL A 58 4.62 2.12 8.07
C VAL A 58 4.68 2.26 6.56
N ALA A 59 3.63 2.77 5.93
CA ALA A 59 3.65 3.13 4.51
C ALA A 59 4.07 4.59 4.35
N ILE A 60 5.06 4.84 3.50
CA ILE A 60 5.51 6.17 3.13
C ILE A 60 4.76 6.59 1.86
N GLU A 61 3.88 7.57 2.02
CA GLU A 61 3.06 8.13 0.94
C GLU A 61 3.61 9.46 0.43
N GLY A 62 3.26 9.82 -0.80
CA GLY A 62 3.74 11.06 -1.42
C GLY A 62 3.63 11.04 -2.94
N ASN A 63 3.68 12.22 -3.54
CA ASN A 63 3.54 12.35 -4.99
C ASN A 63 4.70 11.68 -5.76
N ILE A 64 4.52 11.44 -7.05
CA ILE A 64 5.61 10.92 -7.91
C ILE A 64 6.74 11.97 -7.92
N GLY A 65 7.98 11.52 -7.76
CA GLY A 65 9.14 12.40 -7.69
C GLY A 65 9.35 13.10 -6.34
N SER A 66 8.54 12.82 -5.31
CA SER A 66 8.69 13.45 -3.98
C SER A 66 9.86 12.92 -3.13
N GLY A 67 10.70 12.04 -3.68
CA GLY A 67 11.87 11.50 -2.97
C GLY A 67 11.61 10.34 -2.01
N LYS A 68 10.45 9.67 -2.07
CA LYS A 68 10.11 8.50 -1.21
C LYS A 68 11.19 7.42 -1.24
N THR A 69 11.57 6.96 -2.44
CA THR A 69 12.63 5.95 -2.61
C THR A 69 13.96 6.41 -2.01
N SER A 70 14.29 7.70 -2.10
CA SER A 70 15.52 8.25 -1.50
C SER A 70 15.48 8.19 0.03
N LEU A 71 14.34 8.53 0.64
CA LEU A 71 14.12 8.41 2.08
C LEU A 71 14.23 6.95 2.53
N LEU A 72 13.60 6.04 1.81
CA LEU A 72 13.62 4.60 2.13
C LEU A 72 15.02 4.00 2.03
N LYS A 73 15.82 4.40 1.02
CA LYS A 73 17.22 4.00 0.88
C LYS A 73 18.08 4.39 2.09
N TYR A 74 17.81 5.54 2.71
CA TYR A 74 18.51 5.95 3.94
C TYR A 74 18.25 4.95 5.08
N PHE A 75 16.99 4.53 5.27
CA PHE A 75 16.63 3.60 6.35
C PHE A 75 17.07 2.16 6.14
N LYS A 76 17.43 1.75 4.91
CA LYS A 76 17.97 0.40 4.63
C LYS A 76 19.23 0.05 5.41
N GLN A 77 19.94 1.05 5.93
CA GLN A 77 21.17 0.86 6.69
C GLN A 77 20.91 0.33 8.12
N ASN A 78 19.66 0.40 8.60
CA ASN A 78 19.30 -0.05 9.95
C ASN A 78 18.84 -1.51 9.95
N SER A 79 19.51 -2.38 10.72
CA SER A 79 19.20 -3.82 10.81
C SER A 79 17.84 -4.14 11.43
N LEU A 80 17.22 -3.19 12.13
CA LEU A 80 15.87 -3.34 12.71
C LEU A 80 14.76 -2.95 11.73
N VAL A 81 15.11 -2.48 10.53
CA VAL A 81 14.18 -1.96 9.54
C VAL A 81 14.28 -2.79 8.26
N GLU A 82 13.17 -3.41 7.84
CA GLU A 82 13.04 -3.89 6.47
C GLU A 82 12.36 -2.82 5.62
N VAL A 83 12.85 -2.64 4.40
CA VAL A 83 12.32 -1.67 3.44
C VAL A 83 11.81 -2.43 2.23
N ILE A 84 10.54 -2.22 1.89
CA ILE A 84 9.91 -2.78 0.69
C ILE A 84 9.53 -1.61 -0.23
N GLU A 85 10.25 -1.49 -1.34
CA GLU A 85 9.96 -0.51 -2.39
C GLU A 85 8.77 -0.96 -3.26
N GLU A 86 8.19 -0.03 -4.04
CA GLU A 86 7.12 -0.34 -4.97
C GLU A 86 7.60 -1.44 -5.96
N PRO A 87 6.78 -2.47 -6.25
CA PRO A 87 7.17 -3.54 -7.15
C PRO A 87 7.07 -3.13 -8.64
N VAL A 88 7.61 -1.95 -9.00
CA VAL A 88 7.57 -1.36 -10.35
C VAL A 88 8.09 -2.34 -11.41
N LYS A 89 9.11 -3.13 -11.08
CA LYS A 89 9.65 -4.17 -11.98
C LYS A 89 8.62 -5.25 -12.34
N LYS A 90 7.73 -5.63 -11.41
CA LYS A 90 6.62 -6.55 -11.70
C LYS A 90 5.65 -5.91 -12.70
N TRP A 91 5.34 -4.63 -12.52
CA TRP A 91 4.43 -3.90 -13.40
C TRP A 91 4.99 -3.66 -14.81
N GLN A 92 6.31 -3.60 -14.94
CA GLN A 92 6.99 -3.44 -16.23
C GLN A 92 7.14 -4.74 -17.02
N ASN A 93 6.87 -5.90 -16.41
CA ASN A 93 6.99 -7.19 -17.08
C ASN A 93 5.93 -8.18 -16.58
N VAL A 94 4.77 -8.13 -17.22
CA VAL A 94 3.69 -9.10 -17.07
C VAL A 94 3.60 -9.85 -18.39
N ASP A 95 4.09 -11.09 -18.40
CA ASP A 95 4.14 -11.94 -19.61
C ASP A 95 4.79 -11.23 -20.82
N GLY A 96 5.96 -10.60 -20.59
CA GLY A 96 6.69 -9.85 -21.61
C GLY A 96 6.12 -8.46 -21.91
N SER A 97 5.00 -8.08 -21.31
CA SER A 97 4.33 -6.79 -21.53
C SER A 97 4.56 -5.79 -20.39
N ASN A 98 4.81 -4.53 -20.75
CA ASN A 98 4.94 -3.44 -19.79
C ASN A 98 3.57 -2.80 -19.51
N THR A 99 2.89 -3.24 -18.46
CA THR A 99 1.54 -2.75 -18.14
C THR A 99 1.50 -1.27 -17.78
N LEU A 100 2.58 -0.73 -17.21
CA LEU A 100 2.70 0.69 -16.94
C LEU A 100 2.74 1.49 -18.24
N GLU A 101 3.49 1.01 -19.23
CA GLU A 101 3.55 1.63 -20.56
C GLU A 101 2.22 1.50 -21.32
N LEU A 102 1.55 0.34 -21.24
CA LEU A 102 0.23 0.14 -21.81
C LEU A 102 -0.79 1.14 -21.24
N MET A 103 -0.79 1.34 -19.92
CA MET A 103 -1.61 2.36 -19.25
C MET A 103 -1.34 3.76 -19.78
N TYR A 104 -0.08 4.16 -19.98
CA TYR A 104 0.22 5.46 -20.59
C TYR A 104 -0.14 5.56 -22.07
N SER A 105 -0.17 4.44 -22.80
CA SER A 105 -0.49 4.42 -24.23
C SER A 105 -1.99 4.57 -24.50
N ASP A 106 -2.84 3.89 -23.72
CA ASP A 106 -4.29 3.99 -23.78
C ASP A 106 -4.88 3.85 -22.36
N PRO A 107 -4.96 4.97 -21.61
CA PRO A 107 -5.46 4.96 -20.23
C PRO A 107 -6.88 4.41 -20.12
N LYS A 108 -7.76 4.71 -21.08
CA LYS A 108 -9.16 4.23 -21.03
C LYS A 108 -9.23 2.71 -21.07
N ARG A 109 -8.38 2.07 -21.88
CA ARG A 109 -8.37 0.60 -22.00
C ARG A 109 -7.64 -0.08 -20.85
N TRP A 110 -6.55 0.51 -20.37
CA TRP A 110 -5.56 -0.19 -19.54
C TRP A 110 -5.52 0.26 -18.08
N SER A 111 -6.08 1.42 -17.72
CA SER A 111 -6.04 1.93 -16.34
C SER A 111 -6.68 0.98 -15.34
N TYR A 112 -7.86 0.42 -15.64
CA TYR A 112 -8.50 -0.52 -14.72
C TYR A 112 -7.64 -1.77 -14.47
N LEU A 113 -7.07 -2.35 -15.54
CA LEU A 113 -6.20 -3.52 -15.44
C LEU A 113 -4.94 -3.21 -14.63
N PHE A 114 -4.30 -2.08 -14.95
CA PHE A 114 -3.08 -1.65 -14.29
C PHE A 114 -3.32 -1.43 -12.79
N GLU A 115 -4.32 -0.64 -12.41
CA GLU A 115 -4.63 -0.39 -10.99
C GLU A 115 -5.06 -1.67 -10.25
N SER A 116 -5.80 -2.58 -10.91
CA SER A 116 -6.14 -3.90 -10.32
C SER A 116 -4.88 -4.73 -10.03
N TYR A 117 -3.89 -4.68 -10.92
CA TYR A 117 -2.62 -5.38 -10.72
C TYR A 117 -1.75 -4.71 -9.64
N VAL A 118 -1.77 -3.38 -9.56
CA VAL A 118 -1.14 -2.62 -8.46
C VAL A 118 -1.76 -3.03 -7.13
N LEU A 119 -3.09 -3.09 -7.03
CA LEU A 119 -3.79 -3.54 -5.82
C LEU A 119 -3.35 -4.95 -5.42
N LEU A 120 -3.38 -5.91 -6.35
CA LEU A 120 -2.95 -7.30 -6.10
C LEU A 120 -1.52 -7.36 -5.57
N THR A 121 -0.57 -6.73 -6.27
CA THR A 121 0.86 -6.78 -5.88
C THR A 121 1.14 -6.05 -4.57
N MET A 122 0.39 -4.99 -4.25
CA MET A 122 0.46 -4.33 -2.93
C MET A 122 -0.12 -5.21 -1.82
N MET A 123 -1.19 -5.96 -2.08
CA MET A 123 -1.70 -6.93 -1.12
C MET A 123 -0.70 -8.07 -0.86
N GLU A 124 0.00 -8.56 -1.88
CA GLU A 124 1.09 -9.53 -1.68
C GLU A 124 2.19 -8.99 -0.76
N VAL A 125 2.53 -7.70 -0.90
CA VAL A 125 3.50 -7.03 -0.02
C VAL A 125 2.98 -6.95 1.41
N HIS A 126 1.72 -6.57 1.62
CA HIS A 126 1.10 -6.49 2.95
C HIS A 126 1.03 -7.86 3.65
N HIS A 127 0.81 -8.94 2.91
CA HIS A 127 0.75 -10.30 3.46
C HIS A 127 2.11 -10.96 3.67
N ARG A 128 3.20 -10.34 3.23
CA ARG A 128 4.55 -10.88 3.40
C ARG A 128 4.90 -10.98 4.90
N PRO A 129 5.44 -12.11 5.40
CA PRO A 129 5.88 -12.22 6.80
C PRO A 129 6.92 -11.14 7.15
N GLN A 130 6.75 -10.50 8.31
CA GLN A 130 7.67 -9.48 8.82
C GLN A 130 8.66 -10.10 9.79
N ASN A 131 9.96 -9.97 9.46
CA ASN A 131 11.04 -10.55 10.25
C ASN A 131 11.79 -9.50 11.10
N THR A 132 11.60 -8.22 10.82
CA THR A 132 12.22 -7.11 11.54
C THR A 132 11.18 -6.35 12.36
N PRO A 133 11.57 -5.68 13.47
CA PRO A 133 10.62 -4.91 14.28
C PRO A 133 9.89 -3.82 13.50
N VAL A 134 10.54 -3.21 12.52
CA VAL A 134 9.96 -2.15 11.67
C VAL A 134 9.99 -2.57 10.21
N ARG A 135 8.89 -2.33 9.51
CA ARG A 135 8.75 -2.43 8.06
C ARG A 135 8.34 -1.08 7.50
N LEU A 136 9.11 -0.58 6.53
CA LEU A 136 8.77 0.60 5.76
C LEU A 136 8.36 0.18 4.35
N LEU A 137 7.17 0.58 3.92
CA LEU A 137 6.65 0.36 2.58
C LEU A 137 6.74 1.64 1.76
N GLU A 138 7.12 1.54 0.50
CA GLU A 138 6.89 2.60 -0.48
C GLU A 138 5.46 2.46 -1.02
N ARG A 139 4.59 3.39 -0.61
CA ARG A 139 3.14 3.34 -0.84
C ARG A 139 2.43 2.14 -0.20
N SER A 140 1.11 2.13 -0.37
CA SER A 140 0.21 1.08 0.09
C SER A 140 -0.97 0.91 -0.88
N ALA A 141 -1.73 -0.16 -0.71
CA ALA A 141 -3.02 -0.38 -1.39
C ALA A 141 -3.98 0.81 -1.25
N TYR A 142 -3.89 1.58 -0.16
CA TYR A 142 -4.69 2.80 0.05
C TYR A 142 -4.41 3.86 -1.01
N SER A 143 -3.15 4.02 -1.43
CA SER A 143 -2.80 4.98 -2.47
C SER A 143 -3.39 4.61 -3.84
N ALA A 144 -3.42 3.31 -4.16
CA ALA A 144 -4.06 2.80 -5.38
C ALA A 144 -5.55 3.17 -5.41
N SER A 145 -6.27 2.95 -4.30
CA SER A 145 -7.70 3.26 -4.20
C SER A 145 -8.00 4.76 -4.10
N PHE A 146 -7.48 5.43 -3.08
CA PHE A 146 -7.92 6.79 -2.71
C PHE A 146 -7.22 7.90 -3.51
N CYS A 147 -6.13 7.61 -4.21
CA CYS A 147 -5.43 8.59 -5.05
C CYS A 147 -5.59 8.26 -6.53
N PHE A 148 -5.08 7.11 -6.98
CA PHE A 148 -4.98 6.82 -8.41
C PHE A 148 -6.34 6.45 -9.02
N MET A 149 -7.01 5.44 -8.47
CA MET A 149 -8.32 5.00 -8.93
C MET A 149 -9.37 6.12 -8.84
N GLU A 150 -9.40 6.85 -7.72
CA GLU A 150 -10.27 8.03 -7.55
C GLU A 150 -10.01 9.10 -8.62
N ASN A 151 -8.75 9.41 -8.93
CA ASN A 151 -8.44 10.39 -9.95
C ASN A 151 -8.81 9.91 -11.37
N LEU A 152 -8.58 8.64 -11.67
CA LEU A 152 -8.95 8.04 -12.96
C LEU A 152 -10.46 8.08 -13.19
N HIS A 153 -11.25 7.84 -12.14
CA HIS A 153 -12.70 7.99 -12.20
C HIS A 153 -13.13 9.46 -12.36
N ARG A 154 -12.61 10.37 -11.53
CA ARG A 154 -12.94 11.82 -11.61
C ARG A 154 -12.55 12.46 -12.94
N SER A 155 -11.51 11.96 -13.60
CA SER A 155 -11.07 12.43 -14.90
C SER A 155 -11.87 11.86 -16.08
N GLY A 156 -12.83 10.96 -15.83
CA GLY A 156 -13.61 10.29 -16.87
C GLY A 156 -12.82 9.24 -17.65
N THR A 157 -11.68 8.79 -17.13
CA THR A 157 -10.88 7.71 -17.73
C THR A 157 -11.52 6.34 -17.48
N LEU A 158 -12.15 6.19 -16.31
CA LEU A 158 -12.86 4.97 -15.91
C LEU A 158 -14.36 5.18 -15.85
N SER A 159 -15.09 4.15 -16.21
CA SER A 159 -16.54 4.09 -16.00
C SER A 159 -16.87 3.95 -14.51
N THR A 160 -18.10 4.35 -14.14
CA THR A 160 -18.60 4.16 -12.77
C THR A 160 -18.67 2.68 -12.38
N VAL A 161 -18.90 1.77 -13.34
CA VAL A 161 -18.92 0.32 -13.08
C VAL A 161 -17.53 -0.18 -12.71
N GLU A 162 -16.50 0.17 -13.50
CA GLU A 162 -15.10 -0.19 -13.21
C GLU A 162 -14.66 0.33 -11.84
N TYR A 163 -14.93 1.60 -11.55
CA TYR A 163 -14.63 2.20 -10.24
C TYR A 163 -15.33 1.44 -9.10
N THR A 164 -16.63 1.17 -9.23
CA THR A 164 -17.44 0.51 -8.20
C THR A 164 -16.98 -0.93 -7.95
N VAL A 165 -16.62 -1.68 -8.99
CA VAL A 165 -16.09 -3.05 -8.85
C VAL A 165 -14.73 -3.03 -8.18
N PHE A 166 -13.85 -2.08 -8.54
CA PHE A 166 -12.56 -1.94 -7.88
C PHE A 166 -12.69 -1.61 -6.39
N GLN A 167 -13.58 -0.68 -6.03
CA GLN A 167 -13.81 -0.34 -4.62
C GLN A 167 -14.30 -1.56 -3.81
N GLN A 168 -15.20 -2.38 -4.37
CA GLN A 168 -15.63 -3.62 -3.71
C GLN A 168 -14.47 -4.61 -3.50
N TRP A 169 -13.58 -4.76 -4.49
CA TRP A 169 -12.36 -5.55 -4.33
C TRP A 169 -11.45 -4.97 -3.25
N PHE A 170 -11.26 -3.66 -3.24
CA PHE A 170 -10.46 -2.98 -2.22
C PHE A 170 -11.03 -3.20 -0.82
N ASP A 171 -12.33 -3.02 -0.62
CA ASP A 171 -13.00 -3.21 0.68
C ASP A 171 -12.93 -4.67 1.15
N TYR A 172 -13.05 -5.63 0.23
CA TYR A 172 -12.93 -7.06 0.54
C TYR A 172 -11.50 -7.42 0.98
N LEU A 173 -10.48 -6.90 0.29
CA LEU A 173 -9.07 -7.22 0.52
C LEU A 173 -8.47 -6.42 1.69
N CYS A 174 -8.90 -5.18 1.88
CA CYS A 174 -8.50 -4.27 2.93
C CYS A 174 -9.69 -3.98 3.86
N PRO A 175 -10.22 -4.99 4.59
CA PRO A 175 -11.28 -4.72 5.53
C PRO A 175 -10.73 -3.72 6.55
N MET A 176 -11.34 -2.54 6.62
CA MET A 176 -11.20 -1.69 7.78
C MET A 176 -11.68 -2.53 8.95
N ARG A 177 -10.74 -3.15 9.68
CA ARG A 177 -11.04 -3.74 10.98
C ARG A 177 -11.60 -2.59 11.80
N SER A 178 -12.93 -2.58 11.93
CA SER A 178 -13.62 -1.55 12.68
C SER A 178 -12.97 -1.48 14.04
N LEU A 179 -12.64 -0.26 14.47
CA LEU A 179 -12.44 0.05 15.87
C LEU A 179 -13.69 -0.43 16.62
N ARG A 180 -13.64 -1.65 17.16
CA ARG A 180 -14.60 -2.21 18.11
C ARG A 180 -13.80 -2.99 19.14
#